data_AF-A0A838UVB5-F1
#
_entry.id   AF-A0A838UVB5-F1
#
_cell.length_a   1.000
_cell.length_b   1.000
_cell.length_c   1.000
_cell.angle_alpha   90.00
_cell.angle_beta   90.00
_cell.angle_gamma   90.00
#
_symmetry.space_group_name_H-M   'P 1'
#
loop_
_entity.id
_entity.type
_entity.pdbx_description
1 polymer ?
#
loop_
_entity_poly.entity_id
_entity_poly.type
_entity_poly.pdbx_seq_one_letter_code
_entity_poly.pdbx_strand_id
1 'polypeptide(L)' 'MLLRSFERKVRQACVAEGLLPSTGGVVVACSGGADSLALLLALHALCGRAGAAFPAVRLHAAHLDHGLRG' A
#
# COMPACT_ATOMS: atom_id res chain seq x y z
N MET A 1 16.58 -2.62 0.78
CA MET A 1 15.76 -2.07 1.89
C MET A 1 15.27 -3.24 2.72
N LEU A 2 15.61 -3.31 4.02
CA LEU A 2 15.09 -4.33 4.92
C LEU A 2 13.62 -4.01 5.25
N LEU A 3 12.72 -4.99 5.12
CA LEU A 3 11.32 -4.86 5.53
C LEU A 3 11.23 -4.91 7.05
N ARG A 4 10.46 -3.99 7.66
CA ARG A 4 10.19 -4.01 9.11
C ARG A 4 9.08 -5.04 9.39
N SER A 5 8.77 -5.23 10.67
CA SER A 5 7.76 -6.22 11.10
C SER A 5 6.38 -5.94 10.51
N PHE A 6 6.01 -4.67 10.36
CA PHE A 6 4.72 -4.25 9.82
C PHE A 6 4.59 -4.59 8.33
N GLU A 7 5.54 -4.20 7.48
CA GLU A 7 5.46 -4.47 6.03
C GLU A 7 5.49 -5.97 5.74
N ARG A 8 6.18 -6.77 6.57
CA ARG A 8 6.13 -8.25 6.46
C ARG A 8 4.73 -8.80 6.72
N LYS A 9 4.02 -8.30 7.73
CA LYS A 9 2.65 -8.72 8.03
C LYS A 9 1.69 -8.30 6.91
N VAL A 10 1.82 -7.08 6.41
CA VAL A 10 1.05 -6.60 5.25
C VAL A 10 1.28 -7.49 4.04
N ARG A 11 2.55 -7.78 3.71
CA ARG A 11 2.90 -8.70 2.62
C ARG A 11 2.25 -10.07 2.80
N GLN A 12 2.32 -10.63 4.00
CA GLN A 12 1.75 -11.94 4.29
C GLN A 12 0.23 -11.94 4.07
N ALA A 13 -0.48 -10.91 4.55
CA ALA A 13 -1.91 -10.77 4.30
C ALA A 13 -2.23 -10.65 2.80
N CYS A 14 -1.48 -9.81 2.05
CA CYS A 14 -1.67 -9.67 0.61
C CYS A 14 -1.49 -10.99 -0.15
N VAL A 15 -0.50 -11.80 0.24
CA VAL A 15 -0.23 -13.09 -0.41
C VAL A 15 -1.26 -14.14 -0.01
N ALA A 16 -1.59 -14.25 1.28
CA ALA A 16 -2.53 -15.25 1.79
C ALA A 16 -3.92 -15.09 1.18
N GLU A 17 -4.37 -13.85 1.02
CA GLU A 17 -5.72 -13.53 0.56
C GLU A 17 -5.78 -13.04 -0.89
N GLY A 18 -4.66 -13.03 -1.63
CA GLY A 18 -4.62 -12.60 -3.03
C GLY A 18 -5.07 -11.15 -3.26
N LEU A 19 -4.75 -10.24 -2.32
CA LEU A 19 -5.32 -8.87 -2.29
C LEU A 19 -4.79 -7.92 -3.37
N LEU A 20 -3.64 -8.23 -3.96
CA LEU A 20 -3.01 -7.39 -4.97
C LEU A 20 -2.99 -8.11 -6.32
N PRO A 21 -3.20 -7.38 -7.42
CA PRO A 21 -3.08 -7.97 -8.75
C PRO A 21 -1.64 -8.35 -9.03
N SER A 22 -1.43 -9.28 -9.97
CA SER A 22 -0.08 -9.67 -10.41
C SER A 22 0.62 -8.54 -11.17
N THR A 23 -0.14 -7.71 -11.89
CA THR A 23 0.34 -6.52 -12.61
C THR A 23 -0.75 -5.43 -12.61
N GLY A 24 -0.38 -4.16 -12.78
CA GLY A 24 -1.35 -3.08 -12.99
C GLY A 24 -1.29 -1.98 -11.93
N GLY A 25 -2.44 -1.47 -11.53
CA GLY A 25 -2.57 -0.33 -10.61
C GLY A 25 -3.51 -0.60 -9.45
N VAL A 26 -3.17 -0.10 -8.26
CA VAL A 26 -4.02 -0.10 -7.07
C VAL A 26 -4.21 1.34 -6.62
N VAL A 27 -5.46 1.72 -6.35
CA VAL A 27 -5.79 3.00 -5.73
C VAL A 27 -5.86 2.79 -4.21
N VAL A 28 -4.99 3.47 -3.48
CA VAL A 28 -4.96 3.44 -2.02
C VAL A 28 -5.77 4.62 -1.51
N ALA A 29 -6.89 4.32 -0.83
CA ALA A 29 -7.68 5.34 -0.16
C ALA A 29 -6.93 5.85 1.08
N CYS A 30 -6.58 7.13 1.07
CA CYS A 30 -5.86 7.81 2.14
C CYS A 30 -6.81 8.78 2.83
N SER A 31 -7.21 8.50 4.06
CA SER A 31 -8.03 9.43 4.85
C SER A 31 -7.22 10.58 5.46
N GLY A 32 -5.89 10.47 5.47
CA GLY A 32 -4.98 11.40 6.16
C GLY A 32 -4.63 10.94 7.58
N GLY A 33 -5.32 9.93 8.11
CA GLY A 33 -5.04 9.32 9.40
C GLY A 33 -3.84 8.37 9.37
N ALA A 34 -3.31 8.07 10.57
CA ALA A 34 -2.13 7.23 10.78
C ALA A 34 -2.22 5.87 10.09
N ASP A 35 -3.37 5.19 10.19
CA ASP A 35 -3.54 3.85 9.61
C ASP A 35 -3.43 3.87 8.09
N SER A 36 -4.08 4.84 7.44
CA SER A 36 -4.07 4.96 5.98
C SER A 36 -2.68 5.32 5.43
N LEU A 37 -1.93 6.15 6.16
CA LEU A 37 -0.55 6.50 5.80
C LEU A 37 0.41 5.36 6.08
N ALA A 38 0.25 4.64 7.19
CA ALA A 38 1.03 3.45 7.49
C ALA A 38 0.84 2.38 6.41
N LEU A 39 -0.41 2.14 5.98
CA LEU A 39 -0.72 1.25 4.87
C LEU A 39 -0.06 1.71 3.57
N LEU A 40 -0.21 2.99 3.20
CA LEU A 40 0.41 3.54 1.99
C LEU A 40 1.93 3.36 1.99
N LEU A 41 2.61 3.66 3.10
CA LEU A 41 4.05 3.50 3.23
C LEU A 41 4.48 2.02 3.14
N ALA A 42 3.72 1.12 3.76
CA ALA A 42 3.98 -0.32 3.66
C ALA A 42 3.81 -0.82 2.22
N LEU A 43 2.75 -0.44 1.53
CA LEU A 43 2.54 -0.81 0.13
C LEU A 43 3.62 -0.22 -0.78
N HIS A 44 4.03 1.04 -0.55
CA HIS A 44 5.13 1.67 -1.28
C HIS A 44 6.47 0.92 -1.09
N ALA A 45 6.70 0.34 0.08
CA ALA A 45 7.86 -0.51 0.31
C ALA A 45 7.78 -1.87 -0.43
N LEU A 46 6.57 -2.34 -0.76
CA LEU A 46 6.31 -3.66 -1.32
C LEU A 46 6.05 -3.66 -2.83
N CYS A 47 5.73 -2.52 -3.45
CA CYS A 47 5.24 -2.43 -4.82
C CYS A 47 6.13 -1.56 -5.73
N GLY A 48 5.99 -1.73 -7.05
CA GLY A 48 6.35 -0.73 -8.06
C GLY A 48 7.84 -0.50 -8.34
N ARG A 49 8.73 -1.34 -7.79
CA ARG A 49 10.17 -1.28 -8.06
C ARG A 49 10.81 -2.66 -8.12
N ALA A 50 11.92 -2.75 -8.85
CA ALA A 50 12.70 -3.98 -8.96
C ALA A 50 13.12 -4.50 -7.57
N GLY A 51 12.95 -5.81 -7.35
CA GLY A 51 13.24 -6.47 -6.07
C GLY A 51 12.20 -6.27 -4.97
N ALA A 52 11.10 -5.56 -5.22
CA ALA A 52 9.95 -5.52 -4.31
C ALA A 52 9.12 -6.80 -4.40
N ALA A 53 8.22 -7.03 -3.45
CA ALA A 53 7.36 -8.22 -3.44
C ALA A 53 6.35 -8.23 -4.59
N PHE A 54 5.88 -7.04 -5.01
CA PHE A 54 4.91 -6.85 -6.09
C PHE A 54 5.46 -5.83 -7.11
N PRO A 55 6.51 -6.18 -7.86
CA PRO A 55 7.28 -5.21 -8.65
C PRO A 55 6.47 -4.60 -9.81
N ALA A 56 5.46 -5.30 -10.33
CA ALA A 56 4.62 -4.87 -11.44
C ALA A 56 3.33 -4.14 -11.01
N VAL A 57 3.15 -3.89 -9.70
CA VAL A 57 2.00 -3.17 -9.16
C VAL A 57 2.38 -1.70 -8.94
N ARG A 58 1.65 -0.80 -9.59
CA ARG A 58 1.75 0.65 -9.38
C ARG A 58 0.74 1.10 -8.35
N LEU A 59 1.10 2.08 -7.54
CA LEU A 59 0.22 2.65 -6.52
C LEU A 59 -0.19 4.05 -6.91
N HIS A 60 -1.48 4.34 -6.74
CA HIS A 60 -2.04 5.68 -6.80
C HIS A 60 -2.65 6.00 -5.44
N ALA A 61 -2.17 7.04 -4.76
CA ALA A 61 -2.79 7.51 -3.52
C ALA A 61 -3.98 8.43 -3.88
N ALA A 62 -5.12 8.22 -3.25
CA ALA A 62 -6.30 9.07 -3.40
C ALA A 62 -6.78 9.53 -2.03
N HIS A 63 -6.83 10.84 -1.83
CA HIS A 63 -7.40 11.47 -0.65
C HIS A 63 -8.67 12.21 -1.03
N LEU A 64 -9.71 12.09 -0.21
CA LEU A 64 -10.95 12.84 -0.35
C LEU A 64 -11.11 13.70 0.90
N ASP A 65 -11.02 15.01 0.71
CA ASP A 65 -11.45 15.96 1.74
C ASP A 65 -12.98 16.04 1.72
N HIS A 66 -13.60 15.67 2.84
CA HIS A 66 -15.05 15.69 2.98
C HIS A 66 -15.61 17.10 3.22
N GLY A 67 -14.79 18.09 3.54
CA GLY A 67 -15.23 19.46 3.83
C GLY A 67 -16.06 19.61 5.10
N LEU A 68 -16.04 18.60 5.99
CA LEU A 68 -16.83 18.60 7.22
C LEU A 68 -16.15 19.33 8.39
N ARG A 69 -14.81 19.43 8.36
CA ARG A 69 -13.98 19.97 9.45
C ARG A 69 -12.70 20.57 8.87
N GLY A 70 -12.09 21.50 9.61
CA GLY A 70 -10.75 22.06 9.39
C GLY A 70 -9.99 22.13 10.71
#